data_AF-A0A413G7P8-F1
#
_entry.id   AF-A0A413G7P8-F1
#
_cell.length_a   1.000
_cell.length_b   1.000
_cell.length_c   1.000
_cell.angle_alpha   90.00
_cell.angle_beta   90.00
_cell.angle_gamma   90.00
#
_symmetry.space_group_name_H-M   'P 1'
#
loop_
_entity.id
_entity.type
_entity.pdbx_description
1 polymer ?
#
loop_
_entity_poly.entity_id
_entity_poly.type
_entity_poly.pdbx_seq_one_letter_code
_entity_poly.pdbx_strand_id
1 'polypeptide(L)' 'MMLHPRIKELRLERGLSQKEVAEALGCSEKYYAKIEQGIDFNSIYLRRLSLFYDVCADYLVGFSDERRWK' A
#
# COMPACT_ATOMS: atom_id res chain seq x y z
N MET A 1 -10.47 -1.66 15.01
CA MET A 1 -10.69 -2.53 13.84
C MET A 1 -9.74 -2.06 12.76
N MET A 2 -8.57 -2.71 12.63
CA MET A 2 -7.51 -2.25 11.71
C MET A 2 -7.92 -2.58 10.27
N LEU A 3 -8.34 -1.55 9.54
CA LEU A 3 -8.46 -1.60 8.09
C LEU A 3 -7.04 -1.63 7.50
N HIS A 4 -6.73 -2.73 6.80
CA HIS A 4 -5.61 -2.88 5.85
C HIS A 4 -4.17 -2.90 6.43
N PRO A 5 -3.81 -3.90 7.27
CA PRO A 5 -2.43 -4.06 7.73
C PRO A 5 -1.42 -4.34 6.59
N ARG A 6 -1.88 -4.83 5.43
CA ARG A 6 -1.03 -5.30 4.32
C ARG A 6 -0.09 -4.25 3.76
N ILE A 7 -0.52 -3.00 3.62
CA ILE A 7 0.35 -1.93 3.05
C ILE A 7 1.50 -1.61 4.01
N LYS A 8 1.17 -1.53 5.31
CA LYS A 8 2.16 -1.30 6.35
C LYS A 8 3.12 -2.50 6.47
N GLU A 9 2.61 -3.72 6.40
CA GLU A 9 3.41 -4.94 6.39
C GLU A 9 4.38 -4.97 5.21
N LEU A 10 3.89 -4.76 3.99
CA LEU A 10 4.73 -4.70 2.79
C LEU A 10 5.82 -3.63 2.87
N ARG A 11 5.51 -2.46 3.48
CA ARG A 11 6.50 -1.42 3.74
C ARG A 11 7.59 -1.92 4.69
N LEU A 12 7.19 -2.51 5.81
CA LEU A 12 8.09 -2.99 6.85
C LEU A 12 8.95 -4.17 6.36
N GLU A 13 8.40 -5.06 5.53
CA GLU A 13 9.14 -6.15 4.86
C GLU A 13 10.30 -5.63 4.00
N ARG A 14 10.14 -4.43 3.42
CA ARG A 14 11.18 -3.76 2.63
C ARG A 14 12.09 -2.85 3.45
N GLY A 15 11.87 -2.74 4.76
CA GLY A 15 12.66 -1.88 5.65
C GLY A 15 12.50 -0.38 5.38
N LEU A 16 11.39 0.04 4.76
CA LEU A 16 11.19 1.43 4.34
C LEU A 16 10.42 2.24 5.39
N SER A 17 10.74 3.53 5.48
CA SER A 17 9.96 4.54 6.18
C SER A 17 8.74 4.99 5.37
N GLN A 18 7.75 5.60 6.03
CA GLN A 18 6.59 6.18 5.35
C GLN A 18 7.00 7.29 4.36
N LYS A 19 8.04 8.06 4.70
CA LYS A 19 8.59 9.11 3.86
C LYS A 19 9.19 8.56 2.56
N GLU A 20 10.01 7.51 2.64
CA GLU A 20 10.63 6.89 1.46
C GLU A 20 9.58 6.35 0.48
N VAL A 21 8.52 5.71 0.99
CA VAL A 21 7.43 5.23 0.14
C VAL A 21 6.63 6.39 -0.45
N ALA A 22 6.37 7.44 0.33
CA ALA A 22 5.66 8.62 -0.16
C ALA A 22 6.43 9.32 -1.30
N GLU A 23 7.75 9.45 -1.16
CA GLU A 23 8.63 9.97 -2.21
C GLU A 23 8.57 9.09 -3.47
N ALA A 24 8.67 7.76 -3.32
CA ALA A 24 8.57 6.82 -4.44
C ALA A 24 7.21 6.86 -5.15
N LEU A 25 6.12 7.10 -4.41
CA LEU A 25 4.76 7.18 -4.95
C LEU A 25 4.38 8.60 -5.41
N GLY A 26 5.25 9.60 -5.22
CA GLY A 26 5.00 10.99 -5.57
C GLY A 26 3.86 11.62 -4.78
N CYS A 27 3.77 11.34 -3.47
CA CYS A 27 2.77 11.89 -2.57
C CYS A 27 3.38 12.42 -1.27
N SER A 28 2.56 13.05 -0.42
CA SER A 28 3.02 13.48 0.90
C SER A 28 3.05 12.32 1.88
N GLU A 29 4.00 12.32 2.81
CA GLU A 29 4.08 11.34 3.91
C GLU A 29 2.77 11.24 4.69
N LYS A 30 2.11 12.39 4.97
CA LYS A 30 0.80 12.43 5.63
C LYS A 30 -0.29 11.70 4.83
N TYR A 31 -0.26 11.81 3.50
CA TYR A 31 -1.20 11.12 2.62
C TYR A 31 -0.93 9.61 2.64
N TYR A 32 0.33 9.19 2.57
CA TYR A 32 0.70 7.79 2.71
C TYR A 32 0.33 7.19 4.08
N ALA A 33 0.44 7.96 5.16
CA ALA A 33 -0.04 7.54 6.48
C ALA A 33 -1.56 7.30 6.51
N LYS A 34 -2.35 8.12 5.79
CA LYS A 34 -3.82 7.92 5.65
C LYS A 34 -4.14 6.66 4.83
N ILE A 35 -3.34 6.35 3.81
CA ILE A 35 -3.42 5.09 3.07
C ILE A 35 -3.24 3.90 4.02
N GLU A 36 -2.18 3.90 4.85
CA GLU A 36 -1.92 2.82 5.82
C GLU A 36 -3.00 2.69 6.91
N GLN A 37 -3.79 3.74 7.13
CA GLN A 37 -4.93 3.74 8.06
C GLN A 37 -6.26 3.35 7.40
N GLY A 38 -6.28 3.13 6.07
CA GLY A 38 -7.50 2.85 5.31
C GLY A 38 -8.45 4.05 5.16
N ILE A 39 -7.98 5.27 5.42
CA ILE A 39 -8.80 6.50 5.39
C ILE A 39 -8.94 7.04 3.96
N ASP A 40 -7.88 6.92 3.16
CA ASP A 40 -7.83 7.48 1.81
C ASP A 40 -7.14 6.47 0.90
N PHE A 41 -7.91 5.92 -0.04
CA PHE A 41 -7.44 4.87 -0.93
C PHE A 41 -8.10 4.99 -2.29
N ASN A 42 -7.52 5.83 -3.15
CA ASN A 42 -8.03 6.02 -4.52
C ASN A 42 -7.39 5.02 -5.51
N SER A 43 -8.05 4.85 -6.66
CA SER A 43 -7.63 3.91 -7.71
C SER A 43 -6.24 4.19 -8.30
N ILE A 44 -5.80 5.45 -8.31
CA ILE A 44 -4.48 5.85 -8.80
C ILE A 44 -3.39 5.29 -7.87
N TYR A 45 -3.54 5.46 -6.56
CA TYR A 45 -2.57 4.93 -5.59
C TYR A 45 -2.64 3.42 -5.46
N LEU A 46 -3.82 2.80 -5.60
CA LEU A 46 -3.94 1.34 -5.67
C LEU A 46 -3.05 0.77 -6.78
N ARG A 47 -3.13 1.31 -8.00
CA ARG A 47 -2.25 0.88 -9.10
C ARG A 47 -0.78 1.11 -8.79
N ARG A 48 -0.41 2.28 -8.26
CA ARG A 48 0.99 2.59 -7.92
C ARG A 48 1.54 1.67 -6.83
N LEU A 49 0.76 1.39 -5.80
CA LEU A 49 1.12 0.48 -4.72
C LEU A 49 1.26 -0.96 -5.22
N SER A 50 0.36 -1.43 -6.08
CA SER A 50 0.47 -2.75 -6.71
C SER A 50 1.76 -2.91 -7.48
N LEU A 51 2.12 -1.90 -8.29
CA LEU A 51 3.38 -1.91 -9.04
C LEU A 51 4.60 -1.77 -8.13
N PHE A 52 4.52 -0.89 -7.13
CA PHE A 52 5.62 -0.64 -6.20
C PHE A 52 5.92 -1.90 -5.41
N TYR A 53 4.91 -2.50 -4.77
CA TYR A 53 5.07 -3.69 -3.93
C TYR A 53 5.12 -5.01 -4.69
N ASP A 54 4.85 -4.96 -6.00
CA ASP A 54 4.82 -6.11 -6.90
C ASP A 54 3.80 -7.17 -6.44
N VAL A 55 2.57 -6.69 -6.19
CA VAL A 55 1.42 -7.45 -5.71
C VAL A 55 0.14 -7.05 -6.47
N CYS A 56 -0.86 -7.92 -6.52
CA CYS A 56 -2.15 -7.62 -7.13
C CYS A 56 -2.98 -6.64 -6.29
N ALA A 57 -3.89 -5.92 -6.95
CA ALA A 57 -4.79 -4.98 -6.30
C ALA A 57 -5.71 -5.67 -5.28
N ASP A 58 -6.18 -6.89 -5.59
CA ASP A 58 -7.03 -7.69 -4.71
C ASP A 58 -6.34 -8.00 -3.37
N TYR A 59 -5.03 -8.23 -3.39
CA TYR A 59 -4.23 -8.37 -2.19
C TYR A 59 -4.15 -7.06 -1.41
N LEU A 60 -4.04 -5.90 -2.06
CA LEU A 60 -3.96 -4.65 -1.31
C LEU A 60 -5.28 -4.30 -0.62
N VAL A 61 -6.42 -4.59 -1.25
CA VAL A 61 -7.74 -4.19 -0.74
C VAL A 61 -8.43 -5.25 0.13
N GLY A 62 -7.91 -6.48 0.20
CA GLY A 62 -8.48 -7.53 1.06
C GLY A 62 -9.36 -8.56 0.35
N PHE A 63 -9.49 -8.51 -0.99
CA PHE A 63 -10.31 -9.48 -1.73
C PHE A 63 -9.67 -10.86 -1.89
N SER A 64 -8.33 -10.95 -1.80
CA SER A 64 -7.58 -12.20 -1.88
C SER A 64 -6.37 -12.17 -0.94
N ASP A 65 -5.97 -13.33 -0.40
CA ASP A 65 -4.70 -13.49 0.33
C ASP A 65 -3.52 -13.78 -0.61
N GLU A 66 -3.78 -14.07 -1.88
CA GLU A 66 -2.76 -14.31 -2.89
C GLU A 66 -2.11 -12.99 -3.32
N ARG A 67 -0.80 -12.84 -3.12
CA ARG A 67 -0.05 -11.63 -3.50
C ARG A 67 -0.02 -11.39 -5.01
N ARG A 68 -0.17 -12.42 -5.83
CA ARG A 68 -0.21 -12.31 -7.30
C ARG A 68 -1.26 -13.25 -7.86
N TRP A 69 -1.81 -12.89 -9.01
CA TRP A 69 -2.59 -13.84 -9.80
C TRP A 69 -1.64 -14.88 -10.41
N LYS A 70 -2.08 -16.14 -10.44
CA LYS A 70 -1.39 -17.24 -11.12
C LYS A 70 -1.60 -17.18 -12.62
#